data_AF-A0A0J7K0G6-F1
#
_entry.id   AF-A0A0J7K0G6-F1
#
_cell.length_a   1.000
_cell.length_b   1.000
_cell.length_c   1.000
_cell.angle_alpha   90.00
_cell.angle_beta   90.00
_cell.angle_gamma   90.00
#
_symmetry.space_group_name_H-M   'P 1'
#
loop_
_entity.id
_entity.type
_entity.pdbx_description
1 polymer ?
#
loop_
_entity_poly.entity_id
_entity_poly.type
_entity_poly.pdbx_seq_one_letter_code
_entity_poly.pdbx_strand_id
1 'polypeptide(L)'
;MYALFNCGLYWIPEIEDEYFNRYPKGLNPVQINDIFFSLHAVVATIVTIGQCFIYEIGNQRVSTTARIIHGIFLAFILTSLILSFRNTIHWIDFLYYCSYVKLSITLIKYVPQAFYNYRRKSTVGWSIGNIFLDFTGGTLSMLQMILNAYNYDDWESIFGDPTKFGLGFFSVAFDIFFIIQHYILY
;
A
#
# COMPACT_ATOMS: atom_id res chain seq x y z
N MET A 1 -2.62 3.53 -6.81
CA MET A 1 -2.57 2.06 -6.77
C MET A 1 -3.55 1.49 -5.75
N TYR A 2 -3.40 1.75 -4.45
CA TYR A 2 -4.32 1.19 -3.45
C TYR A 2 -5.79 1.58 -3.65
N ALA A 3 -6.08 2.86 -3.95
CA ALA A 3 -7.42 3.30 -4.27
C ALA A 3 -7.99 2.65 -5.55
N LEU A 4 -7.15 2.36 -6.56
CA LEU A 4 -7.60 1.66 -7.77
C LEU A 4 -8.06 0.24 -7.44
N PHE A 5 -7.28 -0.48 -6.62
CA PHE A 5 -7.65 -1.82 -6.16
C PHE A 5 -8.97 -1.77 -5.37
N ASN A 6 -9.06 -0.93 -4.35
CA ASN A 6 -10.23 -0.85 -3.48
C ASN A 6 -11.49 -0.42 -4.25
N CYS A 7 -11.40 0.64 -5.06
CA CYS A 7 -12.55 1.11 -5.83
C CYS A 7 -12.94 0.13 -6.93
N GLY A 8 -11.96 -0.45 -7.64
CA GLY A 8 -12.21 -1.41 -8.70
C GLY A 8 -12.91 -2.67 -8.18
N LEU A 9 -12.36 -3.29 -7.13
CA LEU A 9 -12.93 -4.52 -6.57
C LEU A 9 -14.28 -4.31 -5.85
N TYR A 10 -14.57 -3.09 -5.39
CA TYR A 10 -15.82 -2.82 -4.66
C TYR A 10 -16.95 -2.27 -5.56
N TRP A 11 -16.64 -1.49 -6.60
CA TRP A 11 -17.66 -0.84 -7.43
C TRP A 11 -17.85 -1.44 -8.82
N ILE A 12 -16.94 -2.30 -9.30
CA ILE A 12 -17.03 -2.89 -10.65
C ILE A 12 -17.48 -4.35 -10.50
N PRO A 13 -18.74 -4.68 -10.84
CA PRO A 13 -19.29 -6.03 -10.66
C PRO A 13 -18.49 -7.09 -11.40
N GLU A 14 -17.97 -6.80 -12.59
CA GLU A 14 -17.20 -7.76 -13.36
C GLU A 14 -15.91 -8.19 -12.64
N ILE A 15 -15.26 -7.26 -11.93
CA ILE A 15 -14.02 -7.55 -11.18
C ILE A 15 -14.35 -8.30 -9.88
N GLU A 16 -15.46 -7.95 -9.24
CA GLU A 16 -15.95 -8.66 -8.06
C GLU A 16 -16.33 -10.11 -8.40
N ASP A 17 -17.00 -10.34 -9.53
CA ASP A 17 -17.29 -11.68 -10.05
C ASP A 17 -16.00 -12.45 -10.37
N GLU A 18 -14.99 -11.82 -11.00
CA GLU A 18 -13.66 -12.42 -11.20
C GLU A 18 -13.01 -12.85 -9.86
N TYR A 19 -13.21 -12.07 -8.79
CA TYR A 19 -12.70 -12.40 -7.45
C TYR A 19 -13.42 -13.60 -6.86
N PHE A 20 -14.76 -13.62 -6.87
CA PHE A 20 -15.52 -14.74 -6.32
C PHE A 20 -15.35 -16.02 -7.15
N ASN A 21 -15.10 -15.92 -8.45
CA ASN A 21 -14.71 -17.07 -9.27
C ASN A 21 -13.37 -17.67 -8.80
N ARG A 22 -12.44 -16.85 -8.32
CA ARG A 22 -11.14 -17.30 -7.78
C ARG A 22 -11.23 -17.75 -6.33
N TYR A 23 -12.11 -17.12 -5.53
CA TYR A 23 -12.33 -17.42 -4.11
C TYR A 23 -13.84 -17.63 -3.83
N PRO A 24 -14.42 -18.81 -4.16
CA PRO A 24 -15.86 -19.04 -4.10
C PRO A 24 -16.47 -18.98 -2.70
N LYS A 25 -15.64 -19.18 -1.67
CA LYS A 25 -16.01 -19.07 -0.25
C LYS A 25 -15.59 -17.72 0.35
N GLY A 26 -14.87 -16.90 -0.42
CA GLY A 26 -14.35 -15.64 0.03
C GLY A 26 -15.45 -14.62 0.23
N LEU A 27 -15.19 -13.64 1.09
CA LEU A 27 -15.95 -12.40 1.14
C LEU A 27 -15.23 -11.33 0.35
N ASN A 28 -15.96 -10.32 -0.13
CA ASN A 28 -15.30 -9.15 -0.71
C ASN A 28 -14.33 -8.58 0.33
N PRO A 29 -13.01 -8.58 0.04
CA PRO A 29 -12.00 -8.26 1.01
C PRO A 29 -11.89 -6.74 1.23
N VAL A 30 -12.61 -5.93 0.46
CA VAL A 30 -12.63 -4.47 0.54
C VAL A 30 -13.91 -4.01 1.25
N GLN A 31 -13.73 -3.16 2.25
CA GLN A 31 -14.82 -2.55 2.99
C GLN A 31 -14.91 -1.05 2.70
N ILE A 32 -16.05 -0.44 3.03
CA ILE A 32 -16.29 0.99 2.74
C ILE A 32 -15.27 1.92 3.41
N ASN A 33 -14.78 1.55 4.59
CA ASN A 33 -13.72 2.28 5.29
C ASN A 33 -12.40 2.26 4.49
N ASP A 34 -12.09 1.18 3.79
CA ASP A 34 -10.88 1.07 2.96
C ASP A 34 -10.96 1.99 1.74
N ILE A 35 -12.17 2.16 1.18
CA ILE A 35 -12.43 3.09 0.08
C ILE A 35 -12.25 4.52 0.56
N PHE A 36 -12.94 4.91 1.62
CA PHE A 36 -12.85 6.26 2.17
C PHE A 36 -11.40 6.62 2.53
N PHE A 37 -10.70 5.72 3.24
CA PHE A 37 -9.30 5.89 3.59
C PHE A 37 -8.42 6.09 2.36
N SER A 38 -8.56 5.22 1.35
CA SER A 38 -7.72 5.28 0.15
C SER A 38 -7.99 6.51 -0.73
N LEU A 39 -9.24 6.95 -0.86
CA LEU A 39 -9.60 8.17 -1.59
C LEU A 39 -9.17 9.44 -0.85
N HIS A 40 -9.35 9.49 0.47
CA HIS A 40 -8.83 10.57 1.31
C HIS A 40 -7.31 10.70 1.16
N ALA A 41 -6.58 9.58 1.18
CA ALA A 41 -5.13 9.57 0.98
C ALA A 41 -4.73 10.10 -0.41
N VAL A 42 -5.51 9.80 -1.46
CA VAL A 42 -5.29 10.37 -2.81
C VAL A 42 -5.45 11.90 -2.78
N VAL A 43 -6.52 12.41 -2.17
CA VAL A 43 -6.74 13.86 -2.05
C VAL A 43 -5.60 14.53 -1.28
N ALA A 44 -5.20 13.97 -0.12
CA ALA A 44 -4.08 14.47 0.66
C ALA A 44 -2.76 14.46 -0.15
N THR A 45 -2.54 13.41 -0.95
CA THR A 45 -1.36 13.31 -1.82
C THR A 45 -1.37 14.35 -2.95
N ILE A 46 -2.54 14.66 -3.51
CA ILE A 46 -2.67 15.73 -4.52
C ILE A 46 -2.33 17.08 -3.90
N VAL A 47 -2.82 17.35 -2.68
CA VAL A 47 -2.50 18.57 -1.94
C VAL A 47 -1.00 18.68 -1.67
N THR A 48 -0.35 17.60 -1.22
CA THR A 48 1.11 17.62 -0.95
C THR A 48 1.92 17.78 -2.22
N ILE A 49 1.53 17.15 -3.33
CA ILE A 49 2.15 17.40 -4.65
C ILE A 49 2.00 18.87 -5.04
N GLY A 50 0.82 19.47 -4.85
CA GLY A 50 0.60 20.89 -5.09
C GLY A 50 1.52 21.77 -4.24
N GLN A 51 1.66 21.46 -2.95
CA GLN A 51 2.58 22.15 -2.03
C GLN A 51 4.04 22.07 -2.50
N CYS A 52 4.47 20.95 -3.10
CA CYS A 52 5.82 20.83 -3.66
C CYS A 52 6.10 21.81 -4.80
N PHE A 53 5.08 22.33 -5.49
CA PHE A 53 5.24 23.35 -6.53
C PHE A 53 5.18 24.79 -5.99
N ILE A 54 4.58 24.99 -4.80
CA ILE A 54 4.36 26.30 -4.20
C ILE A 54 5.49 26.67 -3.24
N TYR A 55 5.96 25.72 -2.43
CA TYR A 55 6.98 25.96 -1.41
C TYR A 55 8.40 25.98 -1.98
N GLU A 56 9.30 26.67 -1.26
CA GLU A 56 10.68 26.88 -1.69
C GLU A 56 11.45 25.55 -1.82
N ILE A 57 11.97 25.28 -3.02
CA ILE A 57 12.66 24.02 -3.34
C ILE A 57 14.20 24.18 -3.19
N GLY A 58 14.72 25.41 -3.31
CA GLY A 58 16.15 25.66 -3.39
C GLY A 58 16.81 24.87 -4.52
N ASN A 59 17.92 24.18 -4.24
CA ASN A 59 18.63 23.33 -5.20
C ASN A 59 18.23 21.84 -5.13
N GLN A 60 17.16 21.50 -4.42
CA GLN A 60 16.71 20.12 -4.25
C GLN A 60 16.09 19.59 -5.55
N ARG A 61 16.40 18.34 -5.88
CA ARG A 61 15.88 17.67 -7.08
C ARG A 61 15.67 16.20 -6.81
N VAL A 62 14.63 15.63 -7.40
CA VAL A 62 14.35 14.19 -7.31
C VAL A 62 15.55 13.41 -7.82
N SER A 63 16.06 12.45 -7.03
CA SER A 63 17.25 11.68 -7.37
C SER A 63 17.05 10.83 -8.63
N THR A 64 18.13 10.60 -9.38
CA THR A 64 18.10 9.75 -10.58
C THR A 64 17.59 8.35 -10.26
N THR A 65 18.00 7.78 -9.12
CA THR A 65 17.53 6.47 -8.64
C THR A 65 16.01 6.47 -8.47
N ALA A 66 15.43 7.49 -7.81
CA ALA A 66 13.99 7.58 -7.64
C ALA A 66 13.27 7.71 -8.99
N ARG A 67 13.80 8.50 -9.93
CA ARG A 67 13.23 8.64 -11.28
C ARG A 67 13.23 7.32 -12.04
N ILE A 68 14.32 6.56 -12.00
CA ILE A 68 14.43 5.24 -12.66
C ILE A 68 13.41 4.27 -12.07
N ILE A 69 13.32 4.18 -10.73
CA ILE A 69 12.36 3.29 -10.06
C ILE A 69 10.91 3.64 -10.46
N HIS A 70 10.56 4.94 -10.47
CA HIS A 70 9.23 5.38 -10.91
C HIS A 70 8.98 5.07 -12.38
N GLY A 71 9.99 5.23 -13.25
CA GLY A 71 9.90 4.89 -14.66
C GLY A 71 9.64 3.40 -14.88
N ILE A 72 10.31 2.52 -14.14
CA ILE A 72 10.09 1.07 -14.19
C ILE A 72 8.66 0.72 -13.74
N PHE A 73 8.20 1.25 -12.61
CA PHE A 73 6.84 0.99 -12.14
C PHE A 73 5.79 1.53 -13.11
N LEU A 74 6.00 2.71 -13.69
CA LEU A 74 5.09 3.28 -14.68
C LEU A 74 5.02 2.41 -15.93
N ALA A 75 6.17 1.98 -16.46
CA ALA A 75 6.22 1.10 -17.63
C ALA A 75 5.50 -0.25 -17.37
N PHE A 76 5.74 -0.85 -16.20
CA PHE A 76 5.08 -2.10 -15.79
C PHE A 76 3.56 -1.95 -15.70
N ILE A 77 3.07 -0.89 -15.03
CA ILE A 77 1.64 -0.62 -14.87
C ILE A 77 0.97 -0.28 -16.21
N LEU A 78 1.62 0.49 -17.09
CA LEU A 78 1.07 0.78 -18.41
C LEU A 78 1.00 -0.48 -19.28
N THR A 79 2.02 -1.33 -19.21
CA THR A 79 2.03 -2.61 -19.95
C THR A 79 0.92 -3.53 -19.46
N SER A 80 0.77 -3.71 -18.14
CA SER A 80 -0.31 -4.54 -17.60
C SER A 80 -1.70 -3.98 -17.89
N LEU A 81 -1.87 -2.66 -17.87
CA LEU A 81 -3.12 -2.00 -18.25
C LEU A 81 -3.47 -2.30 -19.73
N ILE A 82 -2.50 -2.19 -20.63
CA ILE A 82 -2.70 -2.51 -22.06
C ILE A 82 -3.08 -3.98 -22.25
N LEU A 83 -2.42 -4.90 -21.53
CA LEU A 83 -2.74 -6.32 -21.58
C LEU A 83 -4.16 -6.63 -21.08
N SER A 84 -4.61 -5.92 -20.04
CA SER A 84 -5.97 -6.04 -19.51
C SER A 84 -7.02 -5.53 -20.51
N PHE A 85 -6.78 -4.36 -21.13
CA PHE A 85 -7.64 -3.86 -22.21
C PHE A 85 -7.70 -4.77 -23.44
N ARG A 86 -6.64 -5.54 -23.71
CA ARG A 86 -6.59 -6.53 -24.78
C ARG A 86 -7.20 -7.88 -24.37
N ASN A 87 -7.79 -7.99 -23.18
CA ASN A 87 -8.31 -9.23 -22.60
C ASN A 87 -7.27 -10.37 -22.57
N THR A 88 -5.98 -10.03 -22.49
CA THR A 88 -4.88 -11.01 -22.35
C THR A 88 -4.69 -11.43 -20.89
N ILE A 89 -4.99 -10.51 -19.97
CA ILE A 89 -5.09 -10.77 -18.53
C ILE A 89 -6.45 -10.26 -18.02
N HIS A 90 -6.93 -10.83 -16.93
CA HIS A 90 -8.15 -10.36 -16.27
C HIS A 90 -7.95 -9.01 -15.59
N TRP A 91 -9.03 -8.26 -15.38
CA TRP A 91 -8.97 -6.96 -14.70
C TRP A 91 -8.52 -7.10 -13.25
N ILE A 92 -8.94 -8.18 -12.59
CA ILE A 92 -8.49 -8.49 -11.23
C ILE A 92 -6.96 -8.69 -11.16
N ASP A 93 -6.34 -9.30 -12.18
CA ASP A 93 -4.89 -9.50 -12.21
C ASP A 93 -4.15 -8.16 -12.35
N PHE A 94 -4.69 -7.24 -13.15
CA PHE A 94 -4.17 -5.86 -13.21
C PHE A 94 -4.25 -5.18 -11.84
N LEU A 95 -5.36 -5.30 -11.12
CA LEU A 95 -5.50 -4.74 -9.78
C LEU A 95 -4.51 -5.38 -8.79
N TYR A 96 -4.32 -6.70 -8.82
CA TYR A 96 -3.30 -7.38 -8.00
C TYR A 96 -1.89 -6.85 -8.31
N TYR A 97 -1.54 -6.64 -9.57
CA TYR A 97 -0.27 -6.01 -9.95
C TYR A 97 -0.13 -4.59 -9.39
N CYS A 98 -1.19 -3.78 -9.39
CA CYS A 98 -1.19 -2.50 -8.69
C CYS A 98 -0.91 -2.65 -7.18
N SER A 99 -1.47 -3.66 -6.53
CA SER A 99 -1.24 -3.97 -5.11
C SER A 99 0.21 -4.38 -4.84
N TYR A 100 0.81 -5.20 -5.71
CA TYR A 100 2.22 -5.58 -5.60
C TYR A 100 3.16 -4.40 -5.76
N VAL A 101 2.90 -3.51 -6.73
CA VAL A 101 3.67 -2.27 -6.88
C VAL A 101 3.57 -1.39 -5.63
N LYS A 102 2.37 -1.27 -5.03
CA LYS A 102 2.19 -0.56 -3.75
C LYS A 102 3.09 -1.18 -2.66
N LEU A 103 3.08 -2.50 -2.51
CA LEU A 103 3.92 -3.20 -1.52
C LEU A 103 5.41 -2.93 -1.77
N SER A 104 5.87 -3.04 -3.01
CA SER A 104 7.26 -2.76 -3.38
C SER A 104 7.66 -1.32 -3.05
N ILE A 105 6.80 -0.33 -3.34
CA ILE A 105 7.04 1.07 -2.98
C ILE A 105 7.20 1.21 -1.46
N THR A 106 6.38 0.53 -0.67
CA THR A 106 6.46 0.55 0.79
C THR A 106 7.80 0.04 1.30
N LEU A 107 8.31 -1.07 0.76
CA LEU A 107 9.62 -1.60 1.13
C LEU A 107 10.75 -0.64 0.71
N ILE A 108 10.68 -0.12 -0.52
CA ILE A 108 11.68 0.81 -1.08
C ILE A 108 11.74 2.12 -0.31
N LYS A 109 10.63 2.62 0.25
CA LYS A 109 10.65 3.85 1.07
C LYS A 109 11.12 3.58 2.50
N TYR A 110 10.68 2.49 3.13
CA TYR A 110 10.94 2.25 4.56
C TYR A 110 12.36 1.76 4.82
N VAL A 111 12.95 0.91 3.96
CA VAL A 111 14.30 0.38 4.18
C VAL A 111 15.38 1.48 4.16
N PRO A 112 15.42 2.39 3.17
CA PRO A 112 16.37 3.49 3.19
C PRO A 112 16.12 4.46 4.35
N GLN A 113 14.86 4.71 4.71
CA GLN A 113 14.54 5.57 5.86
C GLN A 113 15.11 4.98 7.15
N ALA A 114 14.90 3.68 7.39
CA ALA A 114 15.46 2.94 8.52
C ALA A 114 16.99 3.04 8.55
N PHE A 115 17.65 2.88 7.40
CA PHE A 115 19.10 3.01 7.27
C PHE A 115 19.60 4.43 7.54
N TYR A 116 18.91 5.46 7.02
CA TYR A 116 19.31 6.85 7.23
C TYR A 116 19.10 7.30 8.68
N ASN A 117 18.03 6.87 9.35
CA ASN A 117 17.85 7.08 10.79
C ASN A 117 19.04 6.47 11.54
N TYR A 118 19.45 5.24 11.19
CA TYR A 118 20.61 4.60 11.79
C TYR A 118 21.92 5.34 11.54
N ARG A 119 22.18 5.76 10.30
CA ARG A 119 23.42 6.44 9.92
C ARG A 119 23.53 7.84 10.51
N ARG A 120 22.42 8.58 10.58
CA ARG A 120 22.37 9.95 11.10
C ARG A 120 22.23 9.98 12.62
N LYS A 121 21.86 8.87 13.26
CA LYS A 121 21.56 8.78 14.70
C LYS A 121 20.53 9.83 15.12
N SER A 122 19.54 10.04 14.26
CA SER A 122 18.51 11.07 14.45
C SER A 122 17.25 10.70 13.68
N THR A 123 16.11 10.95 14.31
CA THR A 123 14.77 10.81 13.75
C THR A 123 14.06 12.17 13.62
N VAL A 124 14.77 13.28 13.81
CA VAL A 124 14.23 14.64 13.77
C VAL A 124 13.67 14.96 12.37
N GLY A 125 12.46 15.51 12.34
CA GLY A 125 11.72 15.81 11.10
C GLY A 125 10.84 14.67 10.61
N TRP A 126 10.88 13.49 11.24
CA TRP A 126 9.93 12.40 10.99
C TRP A 126 8.75 12.49 11.97
N SER A 127 7.52 12.53 11.44
CA SER A 127 6.31 12.59 12.28
C SER A 127 6.03 11.24 12.93
N ILE A 128 6.44 11.08 14.20
CA ILE A 128 6.20 9.85 14.97
C ILE A 128 4.71 9.59 15.21
N GLY A 129 3.90 10.66 15.34
CA GLY A 129 2.45 10.53 15.49
C GLY A 129 1.80 9.82 14.31
N ASN A 130 2.28 10.07 13.09
CA ASN A 130 1.79 9.37 11.91
C ASN A 130 2.12 7.87 11.94
N ILE A 131 3.29 7.49 12.48
CA ILE A 131 3.67 6.08 12.65
C ILE A 131 2.80 5.37 13.68
N PHE A 132 2.43 6.04 14.78
CA PHE A 132 1.47 5.45 15.72
C PHE A 132 0.10 5.24 15.09
N LEU A 133 -0.40 6.20 14.30
CA LEU A 133 -1.68 6.05 13.61
C LEU A 133 -1.64 4.92 12.57
N ASP A 134 -0.54 4.79 11.80
CA ASP A 134 -0.34 3.70 10.85
C ASP A 134 -0.27 2.34 11.57
N PHE A 135 0.51 2.26 12.66
CA PHE A 135 0.62 1.05 13.49
C PHE A 135 -0.73 0.60 14.06
N THR A 136 -1.48 1.53 14.65
CA THR A 136 -2.81 1.24 15.22
C THR A 136 -3.78 0.82 14.11
N GLY A 137 -3.83 1.54 13.00
CA GLY A 137 -4.68 1.19 11.85
C GLY A 137 -4.33 -0.18 11.26
N GLY A 138 -3.05 -0.46 11.05
CA GLY A 138 -2.57 -1.73 10.53
C GLY A 138 -2.86 -2.91 11.47
N THR A 139 -2.66 -2.72 12.77
CA THR A 139 -2.97 -3.74 13.78
C THR A 139 -4.46 -4.05 13.84
N LEU A 140 -5.31 -3.01 13.87
CA LEU A 140 -6.77 -3.20 13.88
C LEU A 140 -7.28 -3.83 12.58
N SER A 141 -6.71 -3.47 11.42
CA SER A 141 -7.05 -4.07 10.13
C SER A 141 -6.66 -5.55 10.06
N MET A 142 -5.48 -5.93 10.55
CA MET A 142 -5.08 -7.35 10.66
C MET A 142 -6.00 -8.12 11.60
N LEU A 143 -6.36 -7.53 12.75
CA LEU A 143 -7.31 -8.15 13.69
C LEU A 143 -8.68 -8.38 13.03
N GLN A 144 -9.20 -7.39 12.31
CA GLN A 144 -10.45 -7.51 11.55
C GLN A 144 -10.36 -8.65 10.52
N MET A 145 -9.25 -8.76 9.78
CA MET A 145 -9.06 -9.86 8.82
C MET A 145 -9.11 -11.23 9.51
N ILE A 146 -8.40 -11.39 10.63
CA ILE A 146 -8.38 -12.65 11.40
C ILE A 146 -9.79 -13.01 11.88
N LEU A 147 -10.54 -12.04 12.41
CA LEU A 147 -11.92 -12.26 12.86
C LEU A 147 -12.84 -12.68 11.70
N ASN A 148 -12.67 -12.08 10.52
CA ASN A 148 -13.45 -12.45 9.34
C ASN A 148 -13.13 -13.87 8.87
N ALA A 149 -11.84 -14.24 8.76
CA ALA A 149 -11.47 -15.61 8.40
C ALA A 149 -11.99 -16.64 9.40
N TYR A 150 -11.97 -16.32 10.69
CA TYR A 150 -12.55 -17.18 11.72
C TYR A 150 -14.07 -17.34 11.56
N ASN A 151 -14.81 -16.25 11.33
CA ASN A 151 -16.27 -16.28 11.24
C ASN A 151 -16.80 -16.97 9.98
N TYR A 152 -16.06 -16.90 8.87
CA TYR A 152 -16.49 -17.40 7.56
C TYR A 152 -15.73 -18.67 7.11
N ASP A 153 -14.89 -19.23 7.99
CA ASP A 153 -14.02 -20.39 7.71
C ASP A 153 -13.16 -20.22 6.44
N ASP A 154 -12.71 -18.99 6.20
CA ASP A 154 -12.01 -18.57 4.98
C ASP A 154 -10.55 -18.20 5.30
N TRP A 155 -9.81 -19.18 5.82
CA TRP A 155 -8.38 -19.03 6.11
C TRP A 155 -7.51 -19.04 4.85
N GLU A 156 -7.99 -19.70 3.79
CA GLU A 156 -7.31 -19.74 2.50
C GLU A 156 -7.23 -18.36 1.84
N SER A 157 -8.17 -17.44 2.04
CA SER A 157 -8.04 -16.08 1.51
C SER A 157 -6.96 -15.25 2.22
N ILE A 158 -6.62 -15.58 3.48
CA ILE A 158 -5.55 -14.91 4.24
C ILE A 158 -4.18 -15.52 3.95
N PHE A 159 -4.08 -16.86 3.92
CA PHE A 159 -2.81 -17.57 3.78
C PHE A 159 -2.50 -18.01 2.35
N GLY A 160 -3.53 -18.12 1.49
CA GLY A 160 -3.41 -18.49 0.07
C GLY A 160 -3.04 -17.32 -0.84
N ASP A 161 -3.27 -16.07 -0.43
CA ASP A 161 -2.68 -14.88 -1.06
C ASP A 161 -1.74 -14.16 -0.06
N PRO A 162 -0.42 -14.45 -0.09
CA PRO A 162 0.54 -13.93 0.88
C PRO A 162 0.67 -12.41 0.87
N THR A 163 0.06 -11.72 -0.09
CA THR A 163 0.30 -10.30 -0.29
C THR A 163 -0.56 -9.41 0.58
N LYS A 164 -1.81 -9.79 0.90
CA LYS A 164 -2.68 -8.97 1.76
C LYS A 164 -2.27 -9.07 3.24
N PHE A 165 -2.04 -10.28 3.75
CA PHE A 165 -1.49 -10.48 5.09
C PHE A 165 -0.06 -9.92 5.19
N GLY A 166 0.78 -10.20 4.18
CA GLY A 166 2.15 -9.68 4.12
C GLY A 166 2.20 -8.14 4.13
N LEU A 167 1.30 -7.47 3.42
CA LEU A 167 1.18 -6.00 3.42
C LEU A 167 0.95 -5.44 4.83
N GLY A 168 -0.03 -5.99 5.56
CA GLY A 168 -0.31 -5.58 6.94
C GLY A 168 0.87 -5.85 7.86
N PHE A 169 1.42 -7.07 7.78
CA PHE A 169 2.54 -7.49 8.61
C PHE A 169 3.79 -6.63 8.41
N PHE A 170 4.22 -6.40 7.15
CA PHE A 170 5.39 -5.58 6.86
C PHE A 170 5.20 -4.14 7.32
N SER A 171 4.00 -3.56 7.14
CA SER A 171 3.72 -2.21 7.63
C SER A 171 3.91 -2.12 9.14
N VAL A 172 3.22 -2.98 9.89
CA VAL A 172 3.31 -3.02 11.36
C VAL A 172 4.73 -3.28 11.84
N ALA A 173 5.48 -4.17 11.17
CA ALA A 173 6.87 -4.45 11.50
C ALA A 173 7.79 -3.24 11.33
N PHE A 174 7.65 -2.50 10.22
CA PHE A 174 8.41 -1.26 10.00
C PHE A 174 8.00 -0.16 10.99
N ASP A 175 6.71 -0.06 11.34
CA ASP A 175 6.25 0.93 12.31
C ASP A 175 6.86 0.69 13.70
N ILE A 176 6.84 -0.57 14.19
CA ILE A 176 7.52 -0.96 15.42
C ILE A 176 9.00 -0.59 15.34
N PHE A 177 9.66 -0.89 14.22
CA PHE A 177 11.06 -0.57 14.03
C PHE A 177 11.32 0.95 14.11
N PHE A 178 10.48 1.78 13.49
CA PHE A 178 10.60 3.24 13.59
C PHE A 178 10.32 3.79 14.99
N ILE A 179 9.35 3.21 15.71
CA ILE A 179 9.07 3.56 17.12
C ILE A 179 10.30 3.26 18.00
N ILE A 180 10.92 2.08 17.82
CA ILE A 180 12.16 1.71 18.52
C ILE A 180 13.27 2.69 18.17
N GLN A 181 13.45 3.04 16.89
CA GLN A 181 14.47 4.00 16.48
C GLN A 181 14.29 5.37 17.14
N HIS A 182 13.05 5.84 17.33
CA HIS A 182 12.75 7.18 17.83
C HIS A 182 12.77 7.31 19.36
N TYR A 183 12.34 6.27 20.10
CA TYR A 183 12.23 6.37 21.56
C TYR A 183 13.36 5.67 22.31
N ILE A 184 14.00 4.66 21.69
CA ILE A 184 14.98 3.82 22.36
C ILE A 184 16.40 4.11 21.86
N LEU A 185 16.57 4.33 20.55
CA LEU A 185 17.91 4.43 19.95
C LEU A 185 18.41 5.87 19.73
N TYR A 186 17.59 6.77 19.18
CA TYR A 186 17.98 8.12 18.74
C TYR A 186 16.97 9.19 19.16
#